data_AF-A0AAQ6A452-F1
#
_entry.id   AF-A0AAQ6A452-F1
#
_cell.length_a   1.000
_cell.length_b   1.000
_cell.length_c   1.000
_cell.angle_alpha   90.00
_cell.angle_beta   90.00
_cell.angle_gamma   90.00
#
_symmetry.space_group_name_H-M   'P 1'
#
loop_
_entity.id
_entity.type
_entity.pdbx_description
1 polymer ?
#
loop_
_entity_poly.entity_id
_entity_poly.type
_entity_poly.pdbx_seq_one_letter_code
_entity_poly.pdbx_strand_id
1 'polypeptide(L)'
;MISSPLLFWGLLNCQQLMGSAGFMNSLQQFQKDKINEEIVELLQVYLDMEDYTMENAKKVCGNVAGLLAWTRAMVTFFGINKEVVPLKANLAIQESRLRAANNELSKAKAQLAEKQAEFD
;
A
#
# COMPACT_ATOMS: atom_id res chain seq x y z
N MET A 1 -28.98 -0.59 26.93
CA MET A 1 -28.79 -2.02 27.27
C MET A 1 -28.89 -2.79 25.96
N ILE A 2 -27.86 -3.53 25.57
CA ILE A 2 -27.71 -4.14 24.23
C ILE A 2 -28.80 -5.21 24.07
N SER A 3 -29.93 -4.85 23.47
CA SER A 3 -31.14 -5.68 23.42
C SER A 3 -31.19 -6.64 22.21
N SER A 4 -30.24 -6.54 21.29
CA SER A 4 -30.19 -7.41 20.10
C SER A 4 -29.15 -8.51 20.31
N PRO A 5 -29.54 -9.80 20.26
CA PRO A 5 -28.61 -10.93 20.33
C PRO A 5 -27.50 -10.81 19.28
N LEU A 6 -27.78 -10.35 18.07
CA LEU A 6 -26.80 -10.21 16.99
C LEU A 6 -25.69 -9.20 17.31
N LEU A 7 -26.02 -8.09 17.97
CA LEU A 7 -25.03 -7.10 18.42
C LEU A 7 -24.17 -7.65 19.55
N PHE A 8 -24.76 -8.45 20.45
CA PHE A 8 -24.03 -9.10 21.54
C PHE A 8 -23.05 -10.16 21.01
N TRP A 9 -23.50 -11.03 20.10
CA TRP A 9 -22.65 -12.02 19.45
C TRP A 9 -21.53 -11.38 18.63
N GLY A 10 -21.82 -10.29 17.91
CA GLY A 10 -20.82 -9.54 17.16
C GLY A 10 -19.73 -8.94 18.05
N LEU A 11 -20.11 -8.34 19.18
CA LEU A 11 -19.16 -7.79 20.15
C LEU A 11 -18.28 -8.89 20.76
N LEU A 12 -18.88 -10.02 21.13
CA LEU A 12 -18.17 -11.16 21.72
C LEU A 12 -17.12 -11.73 20.75
N ASN A 13 -17.47 -11.89 19.47
CA ASN A 13 -16.53 -12.37 18.45
C ASN A 13 -15.36 -11.41 18.23
N CYS A 14 -15.63 -10.10 18.22
CA CYS A 14 -14.58 -9.08 18.10
C CYS A 14 -13.62 -9.13 19.28
N GLN A 15 -14.14 -9.26 20.51
CA GLN A 15 -13.32 -9.40 21.72
C GLN A 15 -12.45 -10.66 21.70
N GLN A 16 -12.99 -11.80 21.27
CA GLN A 16 -12.22 -13.04 21.16
C GLN A 16 -11.11 -12.93 20.11
N LEU A 17 -11.39 -12.33 18.95
CA LEU A 17 -10.41 -12.15 17.88
C LEU A 17 -9.26 -11.25 18.33
N MET A 18 -9.55 -10.09 18.91
CA MET A 18 -8.53 -9.15 19.39
C MET A 18 -7.76 -9.68 20.62
N GLY A 19 -8.38 -10.50 21.45
CA GLY A 19 -7.76 -11.14 22.61
C GLY A 19 -6.92 -12.38 22.27
N SER A 20 -6.97 -12.85 21.02
CA SER A 20 -6.21 -14.02 20.60
C SER A 20 -4.70 -13.73 20.54
N ALA A 21 -3.87 -14.68 20.98
CA ALA A 21 -2.41 -14.54 20.95
C ALA A 21 -1.85 -14.31 19.53
N GLY A 22 -2.60 -14.71 18.48
CA GLY A 22 -2.22 -14.57 17.08
C GLY A 22 -2.59 -13.22 16.44
N PHE A 23 -3.36 -12.37 17.12
CA PHE A 23 -3.92 -11.15 16.51
C PHE A 23 -2.85 -10.23 15.90
N MET A 24 -1.76 -9.99 16.63
CA MET A 24 -0.66 -9.15 16.13
C MET A 24 0.00 -9.76 14.88
N ASN A 25 0.17 -11.09 14.86
CA ASN A 25 0.71 -11.78 13.70
C ASN A 25 -0.24 -11.65 12.50
N SER A 26 -1.55 -11.76 12.71
CA SER A 26 -2.57 -11.54 11.67
C SER A 26 -2.52 -10.13 11.09
N LEU A 27 -2.26 -9.09 11.90
CA LEU A 27 -2.11 -7.71 11.42
C LEU A 27 -0.83 -7.52 10.58
N GLN A 28 0.26 -8.20 10.95
CA GLN A 28 1.53 -8.15 10.21
C GLN A 28 1.46 -8.89 8.88
N GLN A 29 0.79 -10.05 8.87
CA GLN A 29 0.62 -10.91 7.70
C GLN A 29 -0.63 -10.58 6.89
N PHE A 30 -1.32 -9.47 7.21
CA PHE A 30 -2.52 -9.06 6.51
C PHE A 30 -2.24 -8.91 5.01
N GLN A 31 -3.04 -9.58 4.19
CA GLN A 31 -2.87 -9.61 2.73
C GLN A 31 -3.30 -8.28 2.13
N LYS A 32 -2.36 -7.32 2.06
CA LYS A 32 -2.63 -5.94 1.64
C LYS A 32 -3.15 -5.85 0.20
N ASP A 33 -2.79 -6.81 -0.65
CA ASP A 33 -3.25 -6.90 -2.04
C ASP A 33 -4.75 -7.23 -2.16
N LYS A 34 -5.40 -7.67 -1.08
CA LYS A 34 -6.86 -7.87 -1.04
C LYS A 34 -7.64 -6.59 -0.76
N ILE A 35 -6.97 -5.50 -0.37
CA ILE A 35 -7.62 -4.21 -0.22
C ILE A 35 -7.95 -3.69 -1.62
N ASN A 36 -9.24 -3.44 -1.87
CA ASN A 36 -9.73 -2.82 -3.09
C ASN A 36 -10.29 -1.42 -2.78
N GLU A 37 -10.66 -0.69 -3.84
CA GLU A 37 -11.17 0.67 -3.73
C GLU A 37 -12.49 0.73 -2.94
N GLU A 38 -13.37 -0.26 -3.12
CA GLU A 38 -14.63 -0.39 -2.38
C GLU A 38 -14.40 -0.51 -0.87
N ILE A 39 -13.47 -1.36 -0.43
CA ILE A 39 -13.13 -1.53 1.00
C ILE A 39 -12.59 -0.21 1.55
N VAL A 40 -11.75 0.49 0.80
CA VAL A 40 -11.23 1.80 1.23
C VAL A 40 -12.35 2.83 1.33
N GLU A 41 -13.25 2.90 0.35
CA GLU A 41 -14.41 3.80 0.35
C GLU A 41 -15.32 3.55 1.56
N LEU A 42 -15.62 2.28 1.84
CA LEU A 42 -16.38 1.90 3.04
C LEU A 42 -15.66 2.30 4.33
N LEU A 43 -14.33 2.24 4.36
CA LEU A 43 -13.53 2.64 5.52
C LEU A 43 -13.48 4.16 5.70
N GLN A 44 -13.44 4.96 4.62
CA GLN A 44 -13.30 6.42 4.71
C GLN A 44 -14.39 7.05 5.58
N VAL A 45 -15.63 6.59 5.45
CA VAL A 45 -16.75 7.08 6.27
C VAL A 45 -16.46 6.99 7.77
N TYR A 46 -15.76 5.93 8.21
CA TYR A 46 -15.35 5.78 9.60
C TYR A 46 -14.09 6.60 9.95
N LEU A 47 -13.13 6.69 9.02
CA LEU A 47 -11.88 7.43 9.23
C LEU A 47 -12.07 8.95 9.31
N ASP A 48 -13.14 9.45 8.70
CA ASP A 48 -13.53 10.86 8.66
C ASP A 48 -14.45 11.27 9.82
N MET A 49 -14.87 10.33 10.67
CA MET A 49 -15.63 10.66 11.88
C MET A 49 -14.76 11.49 12.84
N GLU A 50 -15.38 12.50 13.48
CA GLU A 50 -14.70 13.44 14.37
C GLU A 50 -14.04 12.77 15.58
N ASP A 51 -14.58 11.63 16.01
CA ASP A 51 -14.04 10.85 17.12
C ASP A 51 -12.87 9.94 16.71
N TYR A 52 -12.68 9.68 15.41
CA TYR A 52 -11.63 8.84 14.85
C TYR A 52 -10.28 9.55 14.75
N THR A 53 -9.81 10.10 15.87
CA THR A 53 -8.56 10.86 15.94
C THR A 53 -7.54 10.18 16.85
N MET A 54 -6.26 10.42 16.55
CA MET A 54 -5.17 9.89 17.37
C MET A 54 -5.21 10.44 18.81
N GLU A 55 -5.69 11.67 18.98
CA GLU A 55 -5.88 12.28 20.29
C GLU A 55 -6.90 11.49 21.13
N ASN A 56 -8.08 11.22 20.56
CA ASN A 56 -9.13 10.47 21.24
C ASN A 56 -8.70 9.04 21.54
N ALA A 57 -8.03 8.37 20.59
CA ALA A 57 -7.54 7.02 20.79
C ALA A 57 -6.51 6.91 21.93
N LYS A 58 -5.58 7.88 22.04
CA LYS A 58 -4.60 7.91 23.13
C LYS A 58 -5.24 8.12 24.51
N LYS A 59 -6.35 8.85 24.61
CA LYS A 59 -7.09 9.03 25.87
C LYS A 59 -7.68 7.72 26.40
N VAL A 60 -8.03 6.78 25.52
CA VAL A 60 -8.59 5.47 25.90
C VAL A 60 -7.47 4.51 26.31
N CYS A 61 -6.61 4.12 25.37
CA CYS A 61 -5.41 3.31 25.65
C CYS A 61 -4.43 3.30 24.47
N GLY A 62 -3.16 2.99 24.74
CA GLY A 62 -2.11 2.92 23.72
C GLY A 62 -2.40 1.91 22.60
N ASN A 63 -3.06 0.80 22.92
CA ASN A 63 -3.38 -0.25 21.94
C ASN A 63 -4.43 0.22 20.91
N VAL A 64 -5.45 0.97 21.35
CA VAL A 64 -6.45 1.57 20.44
C VAL A 64 -5.78 2.59 19.51
N ALA A 65 -4.86 3.39 20.04
CA ALA A 65 -4.03 4.30 19.26
C ALA A 65 -3.20 3.56 18.18
N GLY A 66 -2.62 2.40 18.53
CA GLY A 66 -1.90 1.55 17.57
C GLY A 66 -2.80 1.02 16.46
N LEU A 67 -4.01 0.56 16.79
CA LEU A 67 -4.96 0.06 15.80
C LEU A 67 -5.48 1.16 14.87
N LEU A 68 -5.76 2.36 15.41
CA LEU A 68 -6.12 3.53 14.61
C LEU A 68 -5.01 3.91 13.62
N ALA A 69 -3.76 3.89 14.07
CA ALA A 69 -2.63 4.15 13.19
C ALA A 69 -2.50 3.08 12.10
N TRP A 70 -2.73 1.81 12.45
CA TRP A 70 -2.67 0.69 11.53
C TRP A 70 -3.72 0.78 10.42
N THR A 71 -4.99 1.07 10.75
CA THR A 71 -6.07 1.20 9.74
C THR A 71 -5.81 2.36 8.78
N ARG A 72 -5.40 3.53 9.30
CA ARG A 72 -5.01 4.70 8.47
C ARG A 72 -3.82 4.37 7.57
N ALA A 73 -2.85 3.63 8.08
CA ALA A 73 -1.69 3.19 7.30
C ALA A 73 -2.09 2.23 6.17
N MET A 74 -3.05 1.33 6.38
CA MET A 74 -3.52 0.41 5.33
C MET A 74 -4.24 1.14 4.19
N VAL A 75 -5.08 2.12 4.52
CA VAL A 75 -5.74 2.97 3.52
C VAL A 75 -4.72 3.79 2.73
N THR A 76 -3.76 4.40 3.42
CA THR A 76 -2.68 5.18 2.79
C THR A 76 -1.81 4.28 1.90
N PHE A 77 -1.48 3.07 2.37
CA PHE A 77 -0.72 2.08 1.59
C PHE A 77 -1.42 1.74 0.27
N PHE A 78 -2.73 1.50 0.30
CA PHE A 78 -3.50 1.23 -0.92
C PHE A 78 -3.41 2.40 -1.91
N GLY A 79 -3.66 3.63 -1.45
CA GLY A 79 -3.60 4.82 -2.31
C GLY A 79 -2.22 5.02 -2.96
N ILE A 80 -1.15 4.86 -2.18
CA ILE A 80 0.22 4.94 -2.70
C ILE A 80 0.50 3.80 -3.69
N ASN A 81 0.11 2.57 -3.36
CA ASN A 81 0.40 1.41 -4.19
C ASN A 81 -0.31 1.49 -5.54
N LYS A 82 -1.54 2.03 -5.57
CA LYS A 82 -2.31 2.29 -6.80
C LYS A 82 -1.54 3.18 -7.79
N GLU A 83 -0.79 4.16 -7.30
CA GLU A 83 0.03 5.05 -8.13
C GLU A 83 1.43 4.48 -8.42
N VAL A 84 2.05 3.81 -7.43
CA VAL A 84 3.45 3.34 -7.54
C VAL A 84 3.60 2.15 -8.48
N VAL A 85 2.64 1.23 -8.52
CA VAL A 85 2.68 0.05 -9.40
C VAL A 85 2.75 0.44 -10.89
N PRO A 86 1.86 1.29 -11.44
CA PRO A 86 1.93 1.69 -12.84
C PRO A 86 3.18 2.52 -13.14
N LEU A 87 3.64 3.37 -12.22
CA LEU A 87 4.88 4.13 -12.40
C LEU A 87 6.11 3.21 -12.53
N LYS A 88 6.22 2.18 -11.68
CA LYS A 88 7.30 1.18 -11.78
C LYS A 88 7.25 0.40 -13.09
N ALA A 89 6.05 0.02 -13.54
CA ALA A 89 5.88 -0.66 -14.81
C ALA A 89 6.31 0.22 -16.00
N ASN A 90 5.92 1.50 -16.01
CA ASN A 90 6.35 2.44 -17.05
C ASN A 90 7.87 2.68 -17.00
N LEU A 91 8.45 2.83 -15.81
CA LEU A 91 9.89 2.99 -15.64
C LEU A 91 10.66 1.82 -16.27
N ALA A 92 10.25 0.57 -16.01
CA ALA A 92 10.89 -0.60 -16.61
C ALA A 92 10.82 -0.60 -18.15
N ILE A 93 9.72 -0.11 -18.73
CA ILE A 93 9.58 0.05 -20.19
C ILE A 93 10.54 1.11 -20.72
N GLN A 94 10.66 2.26 -20.05
CA GLN A 94 11.56 3.33 -20.48
C GLN A 94 13.03 2.91 -20.36
N GLU A 95 13.40 2.20 -19.29
CA GLU A 95 14.75 1.65 -19.13
C GLU A 95 15.11 0.67 -20.25
N SER A 96 14.16 -0.19 -20.65
CA SER A 96 14.34 -1.11 -21.78
C SER A 96 14.56 -0.36 -23.10
N ARG A 97 13.75 0.66 -23.38
CA ARG A 97 13.89 1.51 -24.58
C ARG A 97 15.22 2.26 -24.60
N LEU A 98 15.60 2.85 -23.47
CA LEU A 98 16.88 3.56 -23.31
C LEU A 98 18.07 2.64 -23.59
N ARG A 99 18.03 1.41 -23.05
CA ARG A 99 19.08 0.41 -23.30
C ARG A 99 19.18 0.06 -24.79
N ALA A 100 18.05 -0.10 -25.49
CA ALA A 100 18.05 -0.36 -26.92
C ALA A 100 18.67 0.80 -27.72
N ALA A 101 18.23 2.04 -27.46
CA ALA A 101 18.76 3.23 -28.13
C ALA A 101 20.27 3.44 -27.88
N ASN A 102 20.74 3.20 -26.66
CA ASN A 102 22.17 3.28 -26.34
C ASN A 102 22.99 2.22 -27.08
N ASN A 103 22.44 1.02 -27.27
CA ASN A 103 23.11 -0.02 -28.07
C ASN A 103 23.19 0.38 -29.55
N GLU A 104 22.13 0.97 -30.11
CA GLU A 104 22.11 1.47 -31.49
C GLU A 104 23.10 2.61 -31.68
N LEU A 105 23.11 3.58 -30.76
CA LEU A 105 24.04 4.70 -30.77
C LEU A 105 25.49 4.22 -30.66
N SER A 106 25.78 3.21 -29.83
CA SER A 106 27.11 2.61 -29.72
C SER A 106 27.56 1.98 -31.04
N LYS A 107 26.69 1.22 -31.71
CA LYS A 107 26.96 0.65 -33.03
C LYS A 107 27.21 1.72 -34.09
N ALA A 108 26.37 2.76 -34.13
CA ALA A 108 26.52 3.86 -35.09
C ALA A 108 27.84 4.62 -34.87
N LYS A 109 28.22 4.87 -33.61
CA LYS A 109 29.51 5.48 -33.26
C LYS A 109 30.70 4.60 -33.68
N ALA A 110 30.61 3.29 -33.51
CA ALA A 110 31.65 2.36 -33.95
C ALA A 110 31.82 2.37 -35.48
N GLN A 111 30.71 2.34 -36.23
CA GLN A 111 30.74 2.43 -37.69
C GLN A 111 31.32 3.76 -38.19
N LEU A 112 30.97 4.87 -37.54
CA LEU A 112 31.51 6.18 -37.89
C LEU A 112 33.02 6.25 -37.62
N ALA A 113 33.49 5.70 -36.50
CA ALA A 113 34.91 5.64 -36.17
C ALA A 113 35.71 4.78 -37.15
N GLU A 114 35.18 3.62 -37.55
CA GLU A 114 35.78 2.76 -38.58
C GLU A 114 35.92 3.51 -39.91
N LYS A 115 34.85 4.17 -40.36
CA LYS A 115 34.87 4.94 -41.62
C LYS A 115 35.83 6.12 -41.56
N GLN A 116 35.92 6.81 -40.43
CA GLN A 116 36.87 7.92 -40.28
C GLN A 116 38.33 7.42 -40.36
N ALA A 117 38.63 6.27 -39.77
CA ALA A 117 39.96 5.67 -39.81
C ALA A 117 40.38 5.14 -41.21
N GLU A 118 39.45 4.94 -42.15
CA GLU A 118 39.77 4.59 -43.54
C GLU A 118 40.22 5.80 -44.38
N PHE A 119 39.86 7.03 -43.96
CA PHE A 119 40.15 8.27 -44.69
C PHE A 119 41.29 9.11 -44.09
N ASP A 120 41.80 8.73 -42.92
CA ASP A 120 43.00 9.27 -42.28
C ASP A 120 44.24 8.42 -42.62
#